data_AF-A0A4Q4BNS2-F1
#
_entry.id   AF-A0A4Q4BNS2-F1
#
_cell.length_a   1.000
_cell.length_b   1.000
_cell.length_c   1.000
_cell.angle_alpha   90.00
_cell.angle_beta   90.00
_cell.angle_gamma   90.00
#
_symmetry.space_group_name_H-M   'P 1'
#
loop_
_entity.id
_entity.type
_entity.pdbx_description
1 polymer ?
#
loop_
_entity_poly.entity_id
_entity_poly.type
_entity_poly.pdbx_seq_one_letter_code
_entity_poly.pdbx_strand_id
1 'polypeptide(L)'
;QIELSITQQVVVMLVCILGGIGTAGVPAGSLPVVAMILVMVGVPAEGVGLILGVDRFLDMCRTTLNVTGDLVLATVVSRGETDADVPAGLEEPTAPAT
;
A
#
# COMPACT_ATOMS: atom_id res chain seq x y z
N GLN A 1 19.64 -21.40 7.27
CA GLN A 1 18.46 -20.76 7.89
C GLN A 1 18.92 -19.41 8.41
N ILE A 2 18.21 -18.33 8.06
CA ILE A 2 18.48 -17.00 8.62
C ILE A 2 17.59 -16.92 9.86
N GLU A 3 18.17 -16.94 11.05
CA GLU A 3 17.40 -16.67 12.26
C GLU A 3 17.15 -15.17 12.37
N LEU A 4 15.88 -14.80 12.43
CA LEU A 4 15.42 -13.45 12.70
C LEU A 4 14.91 -13.40 14.14
N SER A 5 15.63 -12.67 15.00
CA SER A 5 15.12 -12.34 16.34
C SER A 5 13.80 -11.57 16.25
N ILE A 6 12.95 -11.65 17.27
CA ILE A 6 11.69 -10.90 17.35
C ILE A 6 11.93 -9.40 17.12
N THR A 7 13.00 -8.85 17.68
CA THR A 7 13.40 -7.45 17.47
C THR A 7 13.65 -7.14 15.99
N GLN A 8 14.38 -8.00 15.28
CA GLN A 8 14.63 -7.80 13.84
C GLN A 8 13.33 -7.88 13.04
N GLN A 9 12.41 -8.80 13.37
CA GLN A 9 11.12 -8.90 12.68
C GLN A 9 10.27 -7.64 12.85
N VAL A 10 10.23 -7.09 14.07
CA VAL A 10 9.52 -5.83 14.35
C VAL A 10 10.16 -4.67 13.59
N VAL A 11 11.49 -4.57 13.56
CA VAL A 11 12.20 -3.52 12.80
C VAL A 11 11.88 -3.64 11.31
N VAL A 12 11.93 -4.84 10.73
CA VAL A 12 11.57 -5.09 9.33
C VAL A 12 10.13 -4.65 9.06
N MET A 13 9.18 -5.01 9.93
CA MET A 13 7.78 -4.60 9.79
C MET A 13 7.63 -3.08 9.78
N LEU A 14 8.29 -2.38 10.71
CA LEU A 14 8.25 -0.92 10.79
C LEU A 14 8.86 -0.27 9.55
N VAL A 15 10.01 -0.75 9.07
CA VAL A 15 10.64 -0.24 7.86
C VAL A 15 9.77 -0.50 6.63
N CYS A 16 9.11 -1.66 6.53
CA CYS A 16 8.15 -1.94 5.47
C CYS A 16 6.97 -0.95 5.46
N ILE A 17 6.41 -0.65 6.63
CA ILE A 17 5.29 0.30 6.76
C ILE A 17 5.74 1.71 6.35
N LEU A 18 6.86 2.19 6.89
CA LEU A 18 7.40 3.51 6.59
C LEU A 18 7.79 3.65 5.11
N GLY A 19 8.39 2.61 4.54
CA GLY A 19 8.73 2.54 3.11
C GLY A 19 7.48 2.52 2.22
N GLY A 20 6.40 1.89 2.66
CA GLY A 20 5.10 1.91 1.97
C GLY A 20 4.52 3.32 1.83
N ILE A 21 4.61 4.14 2.89
CA ILE A 21 4.17 5.55 2.86
C ILE A 21 5.01 6.36 1.86
N GLY A 22 6.32 6.14 1.83
CA GLY A 22 7.25 6.87 0.97
C GLY A 22 7.19 6.53 -0.53
N THR A 23 6.47 5.47 -0.92
CA THR A 23 6.45 4.95 -2.30
C THR A 23 5.10 5.13 -3.02
N ALA A 24 4.15 5.84 -2.41
CA ALA A 24 2.78 6.01 -2.89
C ALA A 24 2.63 6.54 -4.33
N GLY A 25 3.64 7.23 -4.88
CA GLY A 25 3.61 7.82 -6.22
C GLY A 25 4.41 7.10 -7.30
N VAL A 26 5.08 5.99 -6.99
CA VAL A 26 6.03 5.34 -7.92
C VAL A 26 5.54 3.94 -8.32
N PRO A 27 5.25 3.67 -9.61
CA PRO A 27 4.94 2.32 -10.06
C PRO A 27 6.15 1.41 -9.84
N ALA A 28 5.93 0.25 -9.20
CA ALA A 28 6.98 -0.65 -8.70
C ALA A 28 7.95 -0.02 -7.68
N GLY A 29 7.57 1.07 -7.00
CA GLY A 29 8.41 1.79 -6.04
C GLY A 29 8.83 0.99 -4.81
N SER A 30 8.17 -0.13 -4.52
CA SER A 30 8.56 -1.01 -3.41
C SER A 30 9.77 -1.89 -3.69
N LEU A 31 10.15 -2.09 -4.95
CA LEU A 31 11.23 -3.00 -5.29
C LEU A 31 12.59 -2.62 -4.66
N PRO A 32 13.03 -1.35 -4.73
CA PRO A 32 14.26 -0.92 -4.04
C PRO A 32 14.17 -1.07 -2.52
N VAL A 33 13.00 -0.80 -1.94
CA VAL A 33 12.77 -0.89 -0.49
C VAL A 33 12.86 -2.33 -0.01
N VAL A 34 12.19 -3.26 -0.70
CA VAL A 34 12.22 -4.69 -0.37
C VAL A 34 13.62 -5.25 -0.55
N ALA A 35 14.32 -4.92 -1.64
CA ALA A 35 15.70 -5.35 -1.85
C ALA A 35 16.64 -4.85 -0.75
N MET A 36 16.51 -3.59 -0.33
CA MET A 36 17.28 -3.01 0.78
C MET A 36 17.03 -3.77 2.08
N ILE A 37 15.77 -4.05 2.43
CA ILE A 37 15.39 -4.75 3.66
C ILE A 37 15.96 -6.17 3.67
N LEU A 38 15.88 -6.90 2.54
CA LEU A 38 16.40 -8.26 2.40
C LEU A 38 17.93 -8.30 2.60
N VAL A 39 18.66 -7.34 2.03
CA VAL A 39 20.10 -7.19 2.26
C VAL A 39 20.40 -6.87 3.73
N MET A 40 19.60 -6.00 4.36
CA MET A 40 19.76 -5.60 5.75
C MET A 40 19.60 -6.78 6.74
N VAL A 41 18.77 -7.77 6.41
CA VAL A 41 18.61 -9.00 7.21
C VAL A 41 19.52 -10.16 6.78
N GLY A 42 20.42 -9.94 5.82
CA GLY A 42 21.39 -10.95 5.38
C GLY A 42 20.82 -12.01 4.45
N VAL A 43 19.73 -11.72 3.72
CA VAL A 43 19.20 -12.63 2.69
C VAL A 43 20.13 -12.62 1.47
N PRO A 44 20.57 -13.80 0.99
CA PRO A 44 21.43 -13.89 -0.19
C PRO A 44 20.72 -13.37 -1.46
N ALA A 45 21.51 -12.88 -2.41
CA ALA A 45 21.01 -12.27 -3.65
C ALA A 45 20.09 -13.20 -4.46
N GLU A 46 20.31 -14.51 -4.40
CA GLU A 46 19.47 -15.53 -5.04
C GLU A 46 18.03 -15.50 -4.50
N GLY A 47 17.86 -15.28 -3.20
CA GLY A 47 16.55 -15.13 -2.55
C GLY A 47 15.84 -13.83 -2.94
N VAL A 48 16.60 -12.75 -3.14
CA VAL A 48 16.07 -11.49 -3.68
C VAL A 48 15.55 -11.70 -5.10
N GLY A 49 16.31 -12.42 -5.94
CA GLY A 49 15.90 -12.74 -7.32
C GLY A 49 14.58 -13.50 -7.42
N LEU A 50 14.32 -14.43 -6.49
CA LEU A 50 13.03 -15.15 -6.42
C LEU A 50 11.85 -14.22 -6.12
N ILE A 51 12.04 -13.28 -5.19
CA ILE A 51 11.01 -12.30 -4.81
C ILE A 51 10.74 -11.34 -5.98
N LEU A 52 11.78 -10.88 -6.67
CA LEU A 52 11.64 -10.08 -7.89
C LEU A 52 10.88 -10.83 -8.99
N GLY A 53 11.05 -12.16 -9.08
CA GLY A 53 10.32 -13.00 -10.03
C GLY A 53 8.81 -13.04 -9.80
N VAL A 54 8.35 -12.96 -8.55
CA VAL A 54 6.92 -12.97 -8.19
C VAL A 54 6.34 -11.58 -7.97
N ASP A 55 7.17 -10.53 -7.95
CA ASP A 55 6.79 -9.16 -7.63
C ASP A 55 5.60 -8.68 -8.46
N ARG A 56 5.54 -8.99 -9.77
CA ARG A 56 4.43 -8.55 -10.63
C ARG A 56 3.08 -9.07 -10.17
N PHE A 57 3.02 -10.29 -9.66
CA PHE A 57 1.81 -10.84 -9.09
C PHE A 57 1.46 -10.15 -7.76
N LEU A 58 2.46 -9.96 -6.90
CA LEU A 58 2.28 -9.31 -5.60
C LEU A 58 1.90 -7.82 -5.72
N ASP A 59 2.38 -7.13 -6.75
CA ASP A 59 2.08 -5.73 -7.04
C ASP A 59 0.60 -5.55 -7.46
N MET A 60 0.07 -6.48 -8.26
CA MET A 60 -1.36 -6.51 -8.59
C MET A 60 -2.22 -6.77 -7.34
N CYS A 61 -1.80 -7.71 -6.47
CA CYS A 61 -2.46 -7.94 -5.20
C CYS A 61 -2.46 -6.67 -4.33
N ARG A 62 -1.32 -5.97 -4.25
CA ARG A 62 -1.21 -4.73 -3.48
C ARG A 62 -2.15 -3.65 -4.01
N THR A 63 -2.19 -3.44 -5.31
CA THR A 63 -3.08 -2.46 -5.93
C THR A 63 -4.55 -2.77 -5.61
N THR A 64 -4.94 -4.05 -5.69
CA THR A 64 -6.30 -4.51 -5.36
C THR A 64 -6.65 -4.24 -3.90
N LEU A 65 -5.74 -4.55 -2.98
CA LEU A 65 -5.95 -4.31 -1.55
C LEU A 65 -6.01 -2.82 -1.22
N ASN A 66 -5.20 -1.99 -1.86
CA ASN A 66 -5.22 -0.53 -1.68
C ASN A 66 -6.58 0.05 -2.12
N VAL A 67 -7.06 -0.29 -3.32
CA VAL A 67 -8.37 0.17 -3.81
C VAL A 67 -9.51 -0.34 -2.91
N THR A 68 -9.43 -1.59 -2.44
CA THR A 68 -10.42 -2.14 -1.50
C THR A 68 -10.43 -1.37 -0.19
N GLY A 69 -9.26 -1.01 0.33
CA GLY A 69 -9.12 -0.19 1.54
C GLY A 69 -9.74 1.19 1.39
N ASP A 70 -9.51 1.86 0.27
CA ASP A 70 -10.10 3.17 -0.03
C ASP A 70 -11.63 3.11 -0.07
N LEU A 71 -12.20 2.07 -0.70
CA LEU A 71 -13.64 1.84 -0.74
C LEU A 71 -14.22 1.59 0.65
N VAL A 72 -13.55 0.75 1.46
CA VAL A 72 -13.97 0.49 2.83
C VAL A 72 -13.93 1.78 3.64
N LEU A 73 -12.85 2.56 3.56
CA LEU A 73 -12.73 3.83 4.26
C LEU A 73 -13.84 4.81 3.85
N ALA A 74 -14.11 4.97 2.55
CA ALA A 74 -15.18 5.82 2.05
C ALA A 74 -16.55 5.40 2.63
N THR A 75 -16.85 4.09 2.67
CA THR A 75 -18.11 3.62 3.26
C THR A 75 -18.20 3.80 4.77
N VAL A 76 -17.08 3.69 5.49
CA VAL A 76 -17.03 3.91 6.94
C VAL A 76 -17.18 5.39 7.28
N VAL A 77 -16.50 6.27 6.54
CA VAL A 77 -16.61 7.72 6.68
C VAL A 77 -18.03 8.18 6.35
N SER A 78 -18.58 7.75 5.21
CA SER A 78 -19.95 8.10 4.81
C SER A 78 -21.02 7.61 5.80
N ARG A 79 -20.80 6.49 6.50
CA ARG A 79 -21.69 6.04 7.59
C ARG A 79 -21.56 6.87 8.86
N GLY A 80 -20.38 7.45 9.10
CA GLY A 80 -20.11 8.32 10.24
C GLY A 80 -20.58 9.75 10.02
N GLU A 81 -20.75 10.17 8.77
CA GLU A 81 -21.38 11.43 8.38
C GLU A 81 -22.91 11.25 8.37
N THR A 82 -23.61 12.06 9.16
CA THR A 82 -25.03 12.33 8.91
C THR A 82 -25.07 13.37 7.81
N ASP A 83 -25.91 13.20 6.80
CA ASP A 83 -26.10 14.16 5.70
C ASP A 83 -26.02 15.58 6.26
N ALA A 84 -24.86 16.23 6.11
CA ALA A 84 -24.77 17.64 6.35
C ALA A 84 -25.73 18.23 5.33
N ASP A 85 -26.72 19.00 5.78
CA ASP A 85 -27.65 19.72 4.91
C ASP A 85 -26.81 20.34 3.79
N VAL A 86 -26.87 19.75 2.59
CA VAL A 86 -26.25 20.35 1.42
C VAL A 86 -26.97 21.68 1.31
N PRO A 87 -26.27 22.83 1.52
CA PRO A 87 -26.95 24.11 1.56
C PRO A 87 -27.76 24.24 0.27
N ALA A 88 -29.07 24.37 0.42
CA ALA A 88 -30.02 24.39 -0.67
C ALA A 88 -29.63 25.51 -1.65
N GLY A 89 -28.94 25.15 -2.74
CA GLY A 89 -28.32 26.13 -3.65
C GLY A 89 -27.05 25.67 -4.36
N LEU A 90 -26.44 24.54 -4.00
CA LEU A 90 -25.41 23.92 -4.85
C LEU A 90 -26.11 23.13 -5.96
N GLU A 91 -25.96 23.58 -7.20
CA GLU A 91 -26.44 22.86 -8.39
C GLU A 91 -26.04 21.39 -8.31
N GLU A 92 -26.98 20.48 -8.57
CA GLU A 92 -26.66 19.06 -8.74
C GLU A 92 -25.51 18.94 -9.76
N PRO A 93 -24.47 18.14 -9.47
CA PRO A 93 -23.41 17.88 -10.43
C PRO A 93 -24.01 17.32 -11.73
N THR A 94 -24.20 18.19 -12.71
CA THR A 94 -24.67 17.80 -14.03
C THR A 94 -23.50 17.18 -14.76
N ALA A 95 -23.62 15.88 -15.07
CA ALA A 95 -22.66 15.22 -15.94
C ALA A 95 -22.55 16.02 -17.25
N PRO A 96 -21.33 16.27 -17.75
CA PRO A 96 -21.16 17.01 -19.01
C PRO A 96 -21.94 16.28 -20.10
N ALA A 97 -22.80 17.01 -20.79
CA ALA A 97 -23.49 16.52 -21.97
C ALA A 97 -22.42 16.15 -23.00
N THR A 98 -22.36 14.87 -23.35
CA THR A 98 -21.57 14.33 -24.48
C THR A 98 -21.86 15.08 -25.77
#